data_AF-A0A2H3TQ19-F1
#
_entry.id   AF-A0A2H3TQ19-F1
#
_cell.length_a   1.000
_cell.length_b   1.000
_cell.length_c   1.000
_cell.angle_alpha   90.00
_cell.angle_beta   90.00
_cell.angle_gamma   90.00
#
_symmetry.space_group_name_H-M   'P 1'
#
loop_
_entity.id
_entity.type
_entity.pdbx_description
1 polymer ?
#
loop_
_entity_poly.entity_id
_entity_poly.type
_entity_poly.pdbx_seq_one_letter_code
_entity_poly.pdbx_strand_id
1 'polypeptide(L)'
;MGHVMKPSKLKDHWENHVRLEHVPANSEPSYERGEPRPFKSSPLYESIYEVSSLASFESFNRGKDNGVHHTMTTDPDVGNTEGDGLDLMEEDNELDLMEESSTSFEQDYNLGLLQENSSEYFSQKQRGEMLAQNTQFWENHKHQKVYLHARGYTCLGPGINTQYNVTKPCPFGATIDFDTARLRQTRRENGPKDIVLDTTCASSSKRNVDMDLLREIFGRTLHKRWSAQPSYERVKQRLEEIRKGNQPDIKPLILDTEYTIAGQQLMEFSFIDLDSGDVLINTLVEHSQGIRHIAFSRDPSTRKRLLKTSEGHEAKVYSAKRKLSRLGVHEIAEKIQKSGITSDSLILVWAFNCKDLQLVRGFLEKGGYKNLLPSDDNCIPLVQLFRPHFPKLEPRKQFPLKLGILFPMMFPGSKLVGRNHEALFDCLQTRLLFKALCWLCKPVKKRGKTWRPETIDGDDYRVSQDFLPDGNVKKRRSSRLQALEANKTESKRLKLCGKHQKD
;
A
#
# COMPACT_ATOMS: atom_id res chain seq x y z
N MET A 1 -2.82 37.06 7.35
CA MET A 1 -2.25 37.66 6.13
C MET A 1 -1.18 36.72 5.59
N GLY A 2 -1.26 36.30 4.33
CA GLY A 2 -0.18 35.51 3.70
C GLY A 2 1.11 36.32 3.65
N HIS A 3 2.26 35.72 3.99
CA HIS A 3 3.54 36.38 3.76
C HIS A 3 3.81 36.35 2.26
N VAL A 4 3.70 37.51 1.62
CA VAL A 4 4.24 37.74 0.28
C VAL A 4 5.74 37.42 0.34
N MET A 5 6.23 36.64 -0.62
CA MET A 5 7.67 36.38 -0.76
C MET A 5 8.38 37.74 -0.77
N LYS A 6 9.36 37.94 0.12
CA LYS A 6 10.07 39.23 0.18
C LYS A 6 10.62 39.53 -1.22
N PRO A 7 10.50 40.78 -1.72
CA PRO A 7 10.98 41.13 -3.06
C PRO A 7 12.42 40.67 -3.35
N SER A 8 13.28 40.66 -2.32
CA SER A 8 14.64 40.12 -2.43
C SER A 8 14.71 38.63 -2.76
N LYS A 9 13.87 37.80 -2.13
CA LYS A 9 13.83 36.34 -2.40
C LYS A 9 13.15 35.99 -3.71
N LEU A 10 12.33 36.91 -4.22
CA LEU A 10 11.58 36.72 -5.46
C LEU A 10 12.50 36.82 -6.67
N LYS A 11 13.47 37.73 -6.62
CA LYS A 11 14.53 37.82 -7.63
C LYS A 11 15.34 36.52 -7.70
N ASP A 12 15.82 36.02 -6.56
CA ASP A 12 16.58 34.77 -6.49
C ASP A 12 15.77 33.56 -7.01
N HIS A 13 14.47 33.52 -6.69
CA HIS A 13 13.56 32.48 -7.18
C HIS A 13 13.36 32.58 -8.70
N TRP A 14 13.14 33.78 -9.23
CA TRP A 14 13.01 34.03 -10.67
C TRP A 14 14.28 33.68 -11.44
N GLU A 15 15.45 34.10 -10.95
CA GLU A 15 16.75 33.76 -11.51
C GLU A 15 16.97 32.24 -11.53
N ASN A 16 16.43 31.50 -10.56
CA ASN A 16 16.43 30.05 -10.58
C ASN A 16 15.56 29.46 -11.69
N HIS A 17 14.39 30.05 -11.98
CA HIS A 17 13.56 29.65 -13.13
C HIS A 17 14.25 29.93 -14.47
N VAL A 18 14.95 31.05 -14.60
CA VAL A 18 15.75 31.37 -15.79
C VAL A 18 16.90 30.37 -15.95
N ARG A 19 17.64 30.09 -14.87
CA ARG A 19 18.77 29.15 -14.88
C ARG A 19 18.38 27.72 -15.24
N LEU A 20 17.18 27.31 -14.84
CA LEU A 20 16.61 25.99 -15.18
C LEU A 20 15.90 25.99 -16.54
N GLU A 21 16.03 27.07 -17.32
CA GLU A 21 15.42 27.25 -18.65
C GLU A 21 13.89 27.12 -18.65
N HIS A 22 13.23 27.37 -17.52
CA HIS A 22 11.77 27.36 -17.40
C HIS A 22 11.12 28.61 -18.01
N VAL A 23 11.88 29.70 -18.06
CA VAL A 23 11.45 30.99 -18.58
C VAL A 23 12.60 31.57 -19.40
N PRO A 24 12.35 32.15 -20.60
CA PRO A 24 13.40 32.77 -21.39
C PRO A 24 14.17 33.82 -20.60
N ALA A 25 15.50 33.87 -20.76
CA ALA A 25 16.38 34.76 -20.00
C ALA A 25 16.06 36.26 -20.15
N ASN A 26 15.35 36.63 -21.22
CA ASN A 26 14.89 37.99 -21.50
C ASN A 26 13.47 38.29 -20.97
N SER A 27 12.84 37.37 -20.24
CA SER A 27 11.51 37.59 -19.68
C SER A 27 11.61 38.36 -18.38
N GLU A 28 10.83 39.44 -18.26
CA GLU A 28 10.68 40.18 -17.00
C GLU A 28 9.53 39.57 -16.17
N PRO A 29 9.69 39.43 -14.86
CA PRO A 29 8.62 38.97 -14.00
C PRO A 29 7.51 40.02 -13.96
N SER A 30 6.30 39.68 -14.42
CA SER A 30 5.12 40.52 -14.20
C SER A 30 4.47 40.18 -12.86
N TYR A 31 4.18 41.21 -12.07
CA TYR A 31 3.58 41.05 -10.74
C TYR A 31 2.17 41.59 -10.75
N GLU A 32 1.20 40.70 -10.87
CA GLU A 32 -0.17 41.03 -10.52
C GLU A 32 -0.36 40.71 -9.04
N ARG A 33 -0.62 41.75 -8.24
CA ARG A 33 -1.05 41.56 -6.86
C ARG A 33 -2.44 40.93 -6.92
N GLY A 34 -2.50 39.60 -6.76
CA GLY A 34 -3.77 38.90 -6.68
C GLY A 34 -4.66 39.56 -5.64
N GLU A 35 -5.86 39.98 -6.04
CA GLU A 35 -6.81 40.54 -5.08
C GLU A 35 -7.10 39.49 -4.01
N PRO A 36 -7.05 39.86 -2.71
CA PRO A 36 -7.42 38.93 -1.66
C PRO A 36 -8.88 38.56 -1.87
N ARG A 37 -9.14 37.32 -2.30
CA ARG A 37 -10.51 36.83 -2.43
C ARG A 37 -11.14 36.85 -1.03
N PRO A 38 -12.36 37.40 -0.87
CA PRO A 38 -13.06 37.36 0.41
C PRO A 38 -13.21 35.90 0.82
N PHE A 39 -12.61 35.56 1.95
CA PHE A 39 -12.63 34.20 2.47
C PHE A 39 -14.02 33.89 3.00
N LYS A 40 -14.49 32.66 2.79
CA LYS A 40 -15.68 32.20 3.51
C LYS A 40 -15.35 32.19 5.00
N SER A 41 -16.18 32.85 5.82
CA SER A 41 -16.09 32.62 7.26
C SER A 41 -16.44 31.17 7.54
N SER A 42 -15.69 30.55 8.44
CA SER A 42 -16.00 29.24 8.97
C SER A 42 -15.69 29.23 10.46
N PRO A 43 -16.46 28.50 11.28
CA PRO A 43 -16.18 28.38 12.71
C PRO A 43 -14.75 27.89 13.00
N LEU A 44 -14.21 27.05 12.11
CA LEU A 44 -12.82 26.58 12.20
C LEU A 44 -11.81 27.72 12.02
N TYR A 45 -12.04 28.61 11.04
CA TYR A 45 -11.16 29.76 10.83
C TYR A 45 -11.17 30.71 12.03
N GLU A 46 -12.37 31.00 12.56
CA GLU A 46 -12.55 31.86 13.74
C GLU A 46 -11.82 31.27 14.95
N SER A 47 -11.99 29.97 15.22
CA SER A 47 -11.29 29.27 16.29
C SER A 47 -9.76 29.31 16.15
N ILE A 48 -9.23 29.10 14.94
CA ILE A 48 -7.78 29.20 14.70
C ILE A 48 -7.29 30.63 14.90
N TYR A 49 -8.06 31.61 14.44
CA TYR A 49 -7.71 33.03 14.55
C TYR A 49 -7.67 33.50 16.00
N GLU A 50 -8.69 33.14 16.80
CA GLU A 50 -8.76 33.47 18.23
C GLU A 50 -7.52 32.98 18.97
N VAL A 51 -7.16 31.70 18.83
CA VAL A 51 -5.98 31.12 19.49
C VAL A 51 -4.67 31.75 18.98
N SER A 52 -4.57 32.00 17.67
CA SER A 52 -3.37 32.61 17.09
C SER A 52 -3.18 34.06 17.54
N SER A 53 -4.27 34.80 17.72
CA SER A 53 -4.25 36.19 18.18
C SER A 53 -3.76 36.28 19.63
N LEU A 54 -4.22 35.37 20.50
CA LEU A 54 -3.78 35.27 21.89
C LEU A 54 -2.29 34.95 21.99
N ALA A 55 -1.80 34.00 21.19
CA ALA A 55 -0.37 33.65 21.18
C ALA A 55 0.53 34.81 20.71
N SER A 56 0.05 35.62 19.76
CA SER A 56 0.77 36.81 19.31
C SER A 56 0.83 37.91 20.38
N PHE A 57 -0.24 38.05 21.18
CA PHE A 57 -0.32 38.99 22.30
C PHE A 57 0.62 38.60 23.44
N GLU A 58 0.69 37.32 23.81
CA GLU A 58 1.62 36.83 24.83
C GLU A 58 3.09 36.96 24.42
N SER A 59 3.40 36.71 23.14
CA SER A 59 4.74 36.87 22.59
C SER A 59 5.19 38.33 22.59
N PHE A 60 4.25 39.25 22.35
CA PHE A 60 4.49 40.69 22.40
C PHE A 60 4.74 41.18 23.83
N ASN A 61 4.07 40.61 24.84
CA ASN A 61 4.26 41.00 26.24
C ASN A 61 5.55 40.42 26.86
N ARG A 62 5.95 39.19 26.52
CA ARG A 62 7.25 38.63 26.99
C ARG A 62 8.47 39.35 26.42
N GLY A 63 8.34 40.04 25.29
CA GLY A 63 9.41 40.85 24.70
C GLY A 63 9.68 42.17 25.43
N LYS A 64 8.82 42.59 26.37
CA LYS A 64 8.98 43.86 27.11
C LYS A 64 9.66 43.73 28.47
N ASP A 65 9.74 42.53 29.06
CA ASP A 65 10.26 42.35 30.44
C ASP A 65 11.70 41.81 30.53
N ASN A 66 12.33 41.41 29.43
CA ASN A 66 13.71 40.89 29.47
C ASN A 66 14.74 41.93 29.01
N GLY A 67 14.86 43.01 29.78
CA GLY A 67 16.07 43.83 29.81
C GLY A 67 17.15 43.13 30.65
N VAL A 68 17.80 42.10 30.11
CA VAL A 68 18.94 41.44 30.76
C VAL A 68 20.19 41.63 29.92
N HIS A 69 21.14 42.39 30.48
CA HIS A 69 22.49 42.57 29.99
C HIS A 69 23.20 41.22 29.81
N HIS A 70 23.60 40.90 28.58
CA HIS A 70 24.57 39.84 28.32
C HIS A 70 25.99 40.41 28.47
N THR A 71 26.64 40.10 29.57
CA THR A 71 28.10 40.17 29.74
C THR A 71 28.74 39.02 28.97
N MET A 72 29.62 39.36 28.02
CA MET A 72 30.50 38.40 27.36
C MET A 72 31.52 37.87 28.37
N THR A 73 31.52 36.55 28.54
CA THR A 73 32.62 35.81 29.17
C THR A 73 33.22 34.90 28.12
N THR A 74 34.44 35.23 27.74
CA THR A 74 35.39 34.39 27.01
C THR A 74 36.06 33.44 27.98
N ASP A 75 36.14 32.15 27.66
CA ASP A 75 37.19 31.20 28.08
C ASP A 75 36.84 29.77 27.60
N PRO A 76 37.78 28.80 27.60
CA PRO A 76 38.87 28.70 26.65
C PRO A 76 38.93 27.31 25.97
N ASP A 77 39.86 27.21 25.04
CA ASP A 77 40.40 26.02 24.38
C ASP A 77 40.47 24.77 25.28
N VAL A 78 39.86 23.66 24.84
CA VAL A 78 40.11 22.31 25.38
C VAL A 78 40.10 21.27 24.26
N GLY A 79 41.30 20.83 23.89
CA GLY A 79 41.69 19.42 23.95
C GLY A 79 41.12 18.47 22.89
N ASN A 80 41.93 18.23 21.86
CA ASN A 80 41.88 17.02 21.03
C ASN A 80 41.96 15.75 21.91
N THR A 81 41.01 14.84 21.72
CA THR A 81 41.17 13.43 22.07
C THR A 81 40.75 12.58 20.87
N GLU A 82 41.76 12.02 20.22
CA GLU A 82 41.63 10.90 19.29
C GLU A 82 41.14 9.68 20.07
N GLY A 83 40.03 9.10 19.62
CA GLY A 83 39.44 7.91 20.19
C GLY A 83 38.98 6.98 19.09
N ASP A 84 39.83 6.00 18.78
CA ASP A 84 39.49 4.79 18.04
C ASP A 84 38.26 4.11 18.65
N GLY A 85 37.30 3.71 17.81
CA GLY A 85 36.07 3.10 18.30
C GLY A 85 35.19 2.48 17.22
N LEU A 86 35.60 1.29 16.77
CA LEU A 86 34.76 0.14 16.39
C LEU A 86 33.57 0.38 15.43
N ASP A 87 33.70 -0.19 14.22
CA ASP A 87 32.60 -0.49 13.29
C ASP A 87 31.52 -1.36 13.96
N LEU A 88 30.48 -0.70 14.47
CA LEU A 88 29.19 -1.32 14.72
C LEU A 88 28.43 -1.31 13.40
N MET A 89 28.30 -2.49 12.79
CA MET A 89 27.43 -2.68 11.63
C MET A 89 26.00 -2.31 12.02
N GLU A 90 25.49 -1.24 11.42
CA GLU A 90 24.14 -0.71 11.56
C GLU A 90 23.10 -1.77 11.13
N GLU A 91 22.42 -2.37 12.10
CA GLU A 91 21.20 -3.18 11.93
C GLU A 91 19.91 -2.30 11.83
N ASP A 92 20.04 -1.01 11.49
CA ASP A 92 18.93 -0.04 11.54
C ASP A 92 18.05 0.02 10.28
N ASN A 93 18.25 -0.86 9.29
CA ASN A 93 17.56 -0.77 8.00
C ASN A 93 16.23 -1.55 7.89
N GLU A 94 15.78 -2.24 8.94
CA GLU A 94 14.51 -2.99 8.92
C GLU A 94 13.29 -2.14 9.28
N LEU A 95 13.46 -1.01 9.98
CA LEU A 95 12.33 -0.18 10.43
C LEU A 95 11.72 0.66 9.30
N ASP A 96 12.52 1.12 8.33
CA ASP A 96 12.05 1.93 7.20
C ASP A 96 11.20 1.11 6.20
N LEU A 97 11.46 -0.20 6.08
CA LEU A 97 10.64 -1.09 5.26
C LEU A 97 9.26 -1.36 5.86
N MET A 98 9.11 -1.27 7.19
CA MET A 98 7.82 -1.39 7.85
C MET A 98 7.02 -0.07 7.84
N GLU A 99 7.65 1.10 7.74
CA GLU A 99 6.93 2.39 7.67
C GLU A 99 6.26 2.63 6.30
N GLU A 100 6.84 2.13 5.19
CA GLU A 100 6.23 2.24 3.86
C GLU A 100 5.04 1.29 3.61
N SER A 101 4.93 0.21 4.39
CA SER A 101 3.80 -0.74 4.33
C SER A 101 2.66 -0.38 5.29
N SER A 102 2.94 0.29 6.42
CA SER A 102 1.97 0.49 7.50
C SER A 102 1.39 1.91 7.64
N THR A 103 1.95 2.92 6.95
CA THR A 103 1.45 4.31 7.03
C THR A 103 0.48 4.71 5.91
N SER A 104 0.06 3.77 5.05
CA SER A 104 -1.01 4.07 4.10
C SER A 104 -2.36 4.07 4.83
N PHE A 105 -2.68 5.23 5.40
CA PHE A 105 -4.07 5.63 5.70
C PHE A 105 -4.79 5.72 4.35
N GLU A 106 -5.15 4.57 3.79
CA GLU A 106 -5.83 4.45 2.50
C GLU A 106 -7.31 4.79 2.71
N GLN A 107 -7.63 6.05 2.41
CA GLN A 107 -8.99 6.40 2.03
C GLN A 107 -9.31 5.71 0.71
N ASP A 108 -10.43 4.98 0.69
CA ASP A 108 -11.01 4.27 -0.45
C ASP A 108 -10.70 4.97 -1.78
N TYR A 109 -9.98 4.26 -2.65
CA TYR A 109 -9.84 4.59 -4.06
C TYR A 109 -11.20 4.36 -4.72
N ASN A 110 -12.10 5.32 -4.57
CA ASN A 110 -13.35 5.35 -5.32
C ASN A 110 -13.00 5.75 -6.76
N LEU A 111 -12.76 4.75 -7.62
CA LEU A 111 -12.62 4.92 -9.07
C LEU A 111 -14.01 5.23 -9.65
N GLY A 112 -14.53 6.41 -9.33
CA GLY A 112 -15.72 6.95 -9.96
C GLY A 112 -15.38 7.39 -11.38
N LEU A 113 -16.06 6.79 -12.37
CA LEU A 113 -16.09 7.22 -13.76
C LEU A 113 -16.13 8.76 -13.86
N LEU A 114 -15.13 9.32 -14.53
CA LEU A 114 -15.08 10.74 -14.89
C LEU A 114 -16.24 11.02 -15.86
N GLN A 115 -17.38 11.48 -15.33
CA GLN A 115 -18.38 12.15 -16.13
C GLN A 115 -17.93 13.59 -16.34
N GLU A 116 -17.61 13.89 -17.60
CA GLU A 116 -17.45 15.24 -18.11
C GLU A 116 -18.81 15.94 -18.03
N ASN A 117 -19.01 16.77 -16.99
CA ASN A 117 -19.65 18.08 -17.09
C ASN A 117 -19.86 18.75 -15.72
N SER A 118 -19.56 20.06 -15.71
CA SER A 118 -19.96 21.10 -14.75
C SER A 118 -19.11 21.35 -13.50
N SER A 119 -19.02 22.64 -13.18
CA SER A 119 -17.95 23.36 -12.50
C SER A 119 -17.88 23.23 -10.97
N GLU A 120 -18.41 22.16 -10.38
CA GLU A 120 -18.32 21.88 -8.94
C GLU A 120 -17.51 20.60 -8.66
N TYR A 121 -16.24 20.63 -9.04
CA TYR A 121 -15.32 19.48 -8.93
C TYR A 121 -15.02 19.00 -7.50
N PHE A 122 -15.38 19.80 -6.50
CA PHE A 122 -15.45 19.36 -5.11
C PHE A 122 -16.92 19.27 -4.74
N SER A 123 -17.45 18.05 -4.65
CA SER A 123 -18.83 17.86 -4.18
C SER A 123 -18.98 18.51 -2.79
N GLN A 124 -20.14 19.07 -2.52
CA GLN A 124 -20.44 19.66 -1.20
C GLN A 124 -20.19 18.65 -0.06
N LYS A 125 -20.43 17.37 -0.32
CA LYS A 125 -20.10 16.26 0.58
C LYS A 125 -18.60 16.17 0.88
N GLN A 126 -17.75 16.15 -0.15
CA GLN A 126 -16.28 16.10 0.02
C GLN A 126 -15.75 17.33 0.77
N ARG A 127 -16.33 18.51 0.50
CA ARG A 127 -16.00 19.74 1.23
C ARG A 127 -16.34 19.63 2.72
N GLY A 128 -17.53 19.13 3.03
CA GLY A 128 -17.97 18.87 4.40
C GLY A 128 -17.08 17.87 5.13
N GLU A 129 -16.70 16.77 4.47
CA GLU A 129 -15.79 15.76 5.01
C GLU A 129 -14.39 16.34 5.30
N MET A 130 -13.85 17.15 4.39
CA MET A 130 -12.55 17.81 4.56
C MET A 130 -12.58 18.82 5.70
N LEU A 131 -13.64 19.63 5.78
CA LEU A 131 -13.79 20.59 6.86
C LEU A 131 -13.93 19.89 8.22
N ALA A 132 -14.69 18.80 8.29
CA ALA A 132 -14.84 17.99 9.51
C ALA A 132 -13.49 17.36 9.94
N GLN A 133 -12.72 16.84 8.97
CA GLN A 133 -11.39 16.31 9.21
C GLN A 133 -10.44 17.37 9.76
N ASN A 134 -10.41 18.56 9.14
CA ASN A 134 -9.58 19.67 9.60
C ASN A 134 -10.01 20.20 10.96
N THR A 135 -11.31 20.23 11.24
CA THR A 135 -11.84 20.62 12.56
C THR A 135 -11.37 19.65 13.63
N GLN A 136 -11.52 18.35 13.41
CA GLN A 136 -11.04 17.33 14.34
C GLN A 136 -9.50 17.40 14.50
N PHE A 137 -8.77 17.62 13.41
CA PHE A 137 -7.33 17.78 13.46
C PHE A 137 -6.94 18.99 14.31
N TRP A 138 -7.58 20.14 14.10
CA TRP A 138 -7.32 21.37 14.86
C TRP A 138 -7.57 21.19 16.36
N GLU A 139 -8.70 20.60 16.76
CA GLU A 139 -9.01 20.38 18.18
C GLU A 139 -7.93 19.58 18.91
N ASN A 140 -7.33 18.60 18.23
CA ASN A 140 -6.25 17.79 18.79
C ASN A 140 -4.89 18.51 18.86
N HIS A 141 -4.73 19.64 18.17
CA HIS A 141 -3.45 20.32 18.00
C HIS A 141 -3.49 21.83 18.25
N LYS A 142 -4.58 22.36 18.82
CA LYS A 142 -4.79 23.80 19.02
C LYS A 142 -3.72 24.51 19.86
N HIS A 143 -2.87 23.77 20.56
CA HIS A 143 -1.71 24.29 21.29
C HIS A 143 -0.50 24.59 20.39
N GLN A 144 -0.55 24.29 19.08
CA GLN A 144 0.55 24.46 18.14
C GLN A 144 0.38 25.72 17.30
N LYS A 145 1.50 26.29 16.84
CA LYS A 145 1.49 27.46 15.96
C LYS A 145 0.93 27.09 14.60
N VAL A 146 0.09 27.96 14.03
CA VAL A 146 -0.57 27.73 12.75
C VAL A 146 -0.09 28.71 11.69
N TYR A 147 0.19 28.19 10.50
CA TYR A 147 0.57 28.96 9.31
C TYR A 147 -0.38 28.65 8.16
N LEU A 148 -1.26 29.59 7.86
CA LEU A 148 -2.29 29.47 6.81
C LEU A 148 -1.89 30.20 5.52
N HIS A 149 -0.60 30.28 5.21
CA HIS A 149 -0.10 31.08 4.09
C HIS A 149 -0.66 30.64 2.73
N ALA A 150 -0.98 29.35 2.58
CA ALA A 150 -1.53 28.81 1.36
C ALA A 150 -3.00 29.18 1.11
N ARG A 151 -3.73 29.62 2.15
CA ARG A 151 -5.17 29.86 2.07
C ARG A 151 -5.47 30.97 1.07
N GLY A 152 -6.39 30.70 0.14
CA GLY A 152 -6.81 31.63 -0.91
C GLY A 152 -6.05 31.49 -2.21
N TYR A 153 -4.92 30.77 -2.22
CA TYR A 153 -4.23 30.47 -3.47
C TYR A 153 -5.01 29.45 -4.29
N THR A 154 -4.89 29.56 -5.61
CA THR A 154 -5.32 28.49 -6.51
C THR A 154 -4.38 27.30 -6.33
N CYS A 155 -4.95 26.13 -6.11
CA CYS A 155 -4.20 24.88 -6.06
C CYS A 155 -3.38 24.73 -7.34
N LEU A 156 -2.08 24.52 -7.19
CA LEU A 156 -1.18 24.33 -8.33
C LEU A 156 -1.17 22.89 -8.85
N GLY A 157 -1.81 21.96 -8.15
CA GLY A 157 -1.97 20.57 -8.58
C GLY A 157 -1.05 19.58 -7.87
N PRO A 158 -1.11 18.28 -8.23
CA PRO A 158 -0.35 17.21 -7.59
C PRO A 158 1.16 17.28 -7.87
N GLY A 159 1.54 18.09 -8.86
CA GLY A 159 2.86 18.10 -9.45
C GLY A 159 3.83 19.11 -8.87
N ILE A 160 3.93 19.28 -7.54
CA ILE A 160 5.02 20.07 -6.96
C ILE A 160 6.20 19.12 -6.72
N ASN A 161 7.24 19.18 -7.55
CA ASN A 161 8.44 18.36 -7.34
C ASN A 161 9.24 18.86 -6.10
N THR A 162 10.31 18.15 -5.72
CA THR A 162 11.18 18.54 -4.59
C THR A 162 11.87 19.90 -4.75
N GLN A 163 11.83 20.47 -5.96
CA GLN A 163 12.34 21.80 -6.29
C GLN A 163 11.21 22.86 -6.38
N TYR A 164 10.01 22.54 -5.93
CA TYR A 164 8.83 23.41 -5.95
C TYR A 164 8.28 23.76 -7.35
N ASN A 165 8.65 23.01 -8.39
CA ASN A 165 8.15 23.23 -9.75
C ASN A 165 6.77 22.58 -9.92
N VAL A 166 5.84 23.30 -10.56
CA VAL A 166 4.52 22.80 -10.93
C VAL A 166 4.62 22.05 -12.27
N THR A 167 4.51 20.73 -12.25
CA THR A 167 4.60 19.89 -13.46
C THR A 167 3.26 19.71 -14.17
N LYS A 168 2.14 19.80 -13.43
CA LYS A 168 0.77 19.76 -13.97
C LYS A 168 -0.12 20.67 -13.10
N PRO A 169 -0.89 21.61 -13.67
CA PRO A 169 -1.81 22.45 -12.92
C PRO A 169 -2.88 21.59 -12.23
N CYS A 170 -3.51 22.12 -11.18
CA CYS A 170 -4.64 21.43 -10.56
C CYS A 170 -5.78 21.29 -11.59
N PRO A 171 -6.23 20.06 -11.90
CA PRO A 171 -7.31 19.88 -12.87
C PRO A 171 -8.62 20.52 -12.39
N PHE A 172 -8.73 20.84 -11.11
CA PHE A 172 -9.92 21.40 -10.48
C PHE A 172 -9.86 22.91 -10.28
N GLY A 173 -8.70 23.55 -10.49
CA GLY A 173 -8.49 24.98 -10.20
C GLY A 173 -8.91 25.39 -8.78
N ALA A 174 -8.91 24.44 -7.83
CA ALA A 174 -9.55 24.62 -6.53
C ALA A 174 -8.82 25.71 -5.72
N THR A 175 -9.55 26.66 -5.14
CA THR A 175 -8.99 27.58 -4.14
C THR A 175 -8.68 26.81 -2.87
N ILE A 176 -7.46 26.95 -2.36
CA ILE A 176 -6.99 26.35 -1.11
C ILE A 176 -7.72 27.00 0.07
N ASP A 177 -8.54 26.22 0.77
CA ASP A 177 -9.27 26.62 1.97
C ASP A 177 -9.47 25.40 2.87
N PHE A 178 -10.07 25.57 4.05
CA PHE A 178 -10.25 24.49 5.03
C PHE A 178 -11.20 23.37 4.58
N ASP A 179 -12.01 23.61 3.56
CA ASP A 179 -12.91 22.62 2.96
C ASP A 179 -12.34 22.00 1.68
N THR A 180 -11.18 22.46 1.20
CA THR A 180 -10.56 21.95 -0.02
C THR A 180 -9.13 21.47 0.17
N ALA A 181 -8.42 21.85 1.25
CA ALA A 181 -7.04 21.46 1.52
C ALA A 181 -6.88 20.96 2.96
N ARG A 182 -5.87 20.13 3.21
CA ARG A 182 -5.64 19.49 4.52
C ARG A 182 -4.77 20.35 5.44
N LEU A 183 -5.11 20.39 6.71
CA LEU A 183 -4.17 20.77 7.76
C LEU A 183 -3.20 19.61 8.01
N ARG A 184 -1.91 19.93 8.15
CA ARG A 184 -0.88 18.95 8.50
C ARG A 184 0.13 19.53 9.48
N GLN A 185 0.75 18.66 10.27
CA GLN A 185 1.92 19.03 11.06
C GLN A 185 3.16 19.02 10.18
N THR A 186 4.02 20.01 10.31
CA THR A 186 5.38 20.01 9.76
C THR A 186 6.38 20.10 10.90
N ARG A 187 7.51 19.43 10.74
CA ARG A 187 8.63 19.49 11.68
C ARG A 187 9.73 20.32 11.04
N ARG A 188 10.17 21.38 11.71
CA ARG A 188 11.45 22.01 11.38
C ARG A 188 12.55 21.12 11.94
N GLU A 189 13.68 21.06 11.24
CA GLU A 189 14.79 20.13 11.49
C GLU A 189 15.13 19.97 12.98
N ASN A 190 15.03 21.06 13.77
CA ASN A 190 15.18 21.04 15.24
C ASN A 190 14.11 21.87 16.00
N GLY A 191 12.92 22.07 15.42
CA GLY A 191 11.89 22.95 15.97
C GLY A 191 10.62 22.25 16.48
N PRO A 192 9.74 22.98 17.17
CA PRO A 192 8.40 22.50 17.49
C PRO A 192 7.63 22.15 16.22
N LYS A 193 6.63 21.28 16.35
CA LYS A 193 5.72 20.98 15.25
C LYS A 193 4.81 22.20 15.01
N ASP A 194 4.77 22.64 13.76
CA ASP A 194 3.91 23.71 13.29
C ASP A 194 2.74 23.09 12.52
N ILE A 195 1.55 23.68 12.58
CA ILE A 195 0.42 23.33 11.72
C ILE A 195 0.48 24.21 10.47
N VAL A 196 0.40 23.60 9.29
CA VAL A 196 0.28 24.31 8.02
C VAL A 196 -0.94 23.85 7.25
N LEU A 197 -1.56 24.76 6.51
CA LEU A 197 -2.53 24.38 5.48
C LEU A 197 -1.75 23.97 4.22
N ASP A 198 -2.09 22.81 3.66
CA ASP A 198 -1.38 22.30 2.50
C ASP A 198 -1.56 23.21 1.27
N THR A 199 -0.51 23.30 0.45
CA THR A 199 -0.52 24.12 -0.77
C THR A 199 -1.26 23.48 -1.93
N THR A 200 -1.71 22.25 -1.74
CA THR A 200 -2.49 21.48 -2.72
C THR A 200 -3.85 21.11 -2.13
N CYS A 201 -4.88 21.09 -2.97
CA CYS A 201 -6.20 20.65 -2.54
C CYS A 201 -6.17 19.15 -2.25
N ALA A 202 -7.06 18.65 -1.40
CA ALA A 202 -7.10 17.27 -0.97
C ALA A 202 -7.23 16.25 -2.12
N SER A 203 -7.82 16.67 -3.24
CA SER A 203 -7.93 15.85 -4.45
C SER A 203 -6.61 15.74 -5.21
N SER A 204 -5.74 16.75 -5.08
CA SER A 204 -4.38 16.78 -5.65
C SER A 204 -3.31 16.31 -4.65
N SER A 205 -3.56 16.41 -3.35
CA SER A 205 -2.62 16.02 -2.28
C SER A 205 -2.57 14.51 -2.07
N LYS A 206 -3.59 13.77 -2.53
CA LYS A 206 -3.44 12.35 -2.76
C LYS A 206 -2.31 12.23 -3.77
N ARG A 207 -1.19 11.62 -3.38
CA ARG A 207 -0.15 11.19 -4.34
C ARG A 207 -0.86 10.24 -5.30
N ASN A 208 -1.50 10.81 -6.31
CA ASN A 208 -2.10 10.05 -7.38
C ASN A 208 -0.89 9.48 -8.07
N VAL A 209 -0.66 8.20 -7.78
CA VAL A 209 0.24 7.38 -8.55
C VAL A 209 -0.19 7.61 -10.00
N ASP A 210 0.70 8.20 -10.79
CA ASP A 210 0.42 8.50 -12.19
C ASP A 210 0.32 7.16 -12.92
N MET A 211 -0.91 6.62 -12.96
CA MET A 211 -1.17 5.28 -13.48
C MET A 211 -0.83 5.19 -14.96
N ASP A 212 -0.91 6.30 -15.70
CA ASP A 212 -0.56 6.34 -17.12
C ASP A 212 0.95 6.27 -17.30
N LEU A 213 1.72 7.02 -16.51
CA LEU A 213 3.18 6.85 -16.46
C LEU A 213 3.58 5.42 -16.08
N LEU A 214 2.92 4.82 -15.07
CA LEU A 214 3.22 3.43 -14.69
C LEU A 214 2.87 2.44 -15.81
N ARG A 215 1.76 2.63 -16.51
CA ARG A 215 1.36 1.82 -17.68
C ARG A 215 2.37 1.96 -18.81
N GLU A 216 2.81 3.17 -19.11
CA GLU A 216 3.82 3.43 -20.13
C GLU A 216 5.13 2.71 -19.79
N ILE A 217 5.60 2.85 -18.55
CA ILE A 217 6.81 2.15 -18.07
C ILE A 217 6.62 0.64 -18.15
N PHE A 218 5.47 0.13 -17.72
CA PHE A 218 5.13 -1.29 -17.82
C PHE A 218 5.13 -1.76 -19.28
N GLY A 219 4.51 -1.02 -20.21
CA GLY A 219 4.52 -1.30 -21.64
C GLY A 219 5.93 -1.48 -22.20
N ARG A 220 6.87 -0.61 -21.81
CA ARG A 220 8.29 -0.75 -22.17
C ARG A 220 8.91 -2.06 -21.68
N THR A 221 8.51 -2.57 -20.51
CA THR A 221 9.01 -3.86 -19.98
C THR A 221 8.53 -5.06 -20.81
N LEU A 222 7.44 -4.92 -21.57
CA LEU A 222 6.84 -6.01 -22.34
C LEU A 222 7.58 -6.32 -23.61
N HIS A 223 8.35 -5.37 -24.15
CA HIS A 223 9.20 -5.61 -25.32
C HIS A 223 10.34 -6.60 -25.04
N LYS A 224 10.61 -6.90 -23.76
CA LYS A 224 11.70 -7.79 -23.34
C LYS A 224 11.13 -9.08 -22.75
N ARG A 225 11.84 -10.19 -22.95
CA ARG A 225 11.59 -11.44 -22.21
C ARG A 225 12.03 -11.23 -20.76
N TRP A 226 11.14 -11.51 -19.82
CA TRP A 226 11.49 -11.47 -18.40
C TRP A 226 12.33 -12.72 -18.06
N SER A 227 13.42 -12.53 -17.32
CA SER A 227 14.22 -13.63 -16.79
C SER A 227 13.49 -14.36 -15.66
N ALA A 228 13.65 -15.67 -15.64
CA ALA A 228 13.13 -16.54 -14.59
C ALA A 228 14.21 -16.71 -13.51
N GLN A 229 13.86 -16.44 -12.25
CA GLN A 229 14.71 -16.75 -11.11
C GLN A 229 14.64 -18.27 -10.79
N PRO A 230 15.66 -18.87 -10.17
CA PRO A 230 15.66 -20.30 -9.83
C PRO A 230 14.44 -20.75 -9.01
N SER A 231 14.01 -19.93 -8.03
CA SER A 231 12.83 -20.20 -7.22
C SER A 231 11.54 -20.28 -8.07
N TYR A 232 11.44 -19.46 -9.11
CA TYR A 232 10.33 -19.51 -10.05
C TYR A 232 10.34 -20.77 -10.92
N GLU A 233 11.50 -21.23 -11.37
CA GLU A 233 11.59 -22.47 -12.17
C GLU A 233 11.12 -23.69 -11.39
N ARG A 234 11.35 -23.74 -10.08
CA ARG A 234 10.79 -24.79 -9.20
C ARG A 234 9.27 -24.83 -9.26
N VAL A 235 8.58 -23.69 -9.15
CA VAL A 235 7.10 -23.63 -9.25
C VAL A 235 6.63 -24.04 -10.64
N LYS A 236 7.30 -23.54 -11.68
CA LYS A 236 6.95 -23.84 -13.07
C LYS A 236 7.08 -25.32 -13.37
N GLN A 237 8.15 -25.97 -12.92
CA GLN A 237 8.33 -27.41 -13.06
C GLN A 237 7.16 -28.18 -12.42
N ARG A 238 6.76 -27.81 -11.20
CA ARG A 238 5.62 -28.45 -10.52
C ARG A 238 4.30 -28.25 -11.25
N LEU A 239 4.06 -27.06 -11.79
CA LEU A 239 2.86 -26.81 -12.60
C LEU A 239 2.84 -27.65 -13.89
N GLU A 240 3.99 -27.85 -14.54
CA GLU A 240 4.08 -28.72 -15.71
C GLU A 240 3.84 -30.20 -15.37
N GLU A 241 4.32 -30.67 -14.21
CA GLU A 241 4.01 -32.02 -13.72
C GLU A 241 2.50 -32.20 -13.51
N ILE A 242 1.84 -31.25 -12.85
CA ILE A 242 0.38 -31.27 -12.62
C ILE A 242 -0.39 -31.33 -13.94
N ARG A 243 0.00 -30.50 -14.93
CA ARG A 243 -0.66 -30.44 -16.25
C ARG A 243 -0.52 -31.74 -17.04
N LYS A 244 0.56 -32.49 -16.82
CA LYS A 244 0.77 -33.81 -17.43
C LYS A 244 -0.08 -34.92 -16.77
N GLY A 245 -0.88 -34.58 -15.76
CA GLY A 245 -1.71 -35.53 -15.02
C GLY A 245 -0.98 -36.22 -13.89
N ASN A 246 0.28 -35.87 -13.61
CA ASN A 246 0.93 -36.31 -12.39
C ASN A 246 0.23 -35.61 -11.22
N GLN A 247 -0.06 -36.34 -10.15
CA GLN A 247 -0.46 -35.74 -8.89
C GLN A 247 0.79 -35.64 -8.01
N PRO A 248 1.61 -34.58 -8.14
CA PRO A 248 2.73 -34.43 -7.25
C PRO A 248 2.22 -34.26 -5.83
N ASP A 249 2.93 -34.86 -4.87
CA ASP A 249 2.69 -34.66 -3.44
C ASP A 249 2.84 -33.18 -3.04
N ILE A 250 3.55 -32.40 -3.87
CA ILE A 250 3.85 -30.99 -3.67
C ILE A 250 2.86 -30.13 -4.45
N LYS A 251 1.91 -29.54 -3.72
CA LYS A 251 0.88 -28.66 -4.28
C LYS A 251 1.32 -27.19 -4.25
N PRO A 252 1.31 -26.48 -5.39
CA PRO A 252 1.52 -25.03 -5.42
C PRO A 252 0.25 -24.29 -4.97
N LEU A 253 0.40 -23.43 -3.97
CA LEU A 253 -0.68 -22.69 -3.31
C LEU A 253 -0.36 -21.20 -3.28
N ILE A 254 -1.40 -20.38 -3.18
CA ILE A 254 -1.25 -18.96 -2.86
C ILE A 254 -1.79 -18.73 -1.47
N LEU A 255 -1.04 -17.94 -0.71
CA LEU A 255 -1.40 -17.49 0.63
C LEU A 255 -1.40 -15.97 0.66
N ASP A 256 -2.35 -15.42 1.40
CA ASP A 256 -2.39 -14.03 1.82
C ASP A 256 -3.04 -13.94 3.20
N THR A 257 -2.67 -12.93 4.00
CA THR A 257 -3.11 -12.77 5.39
C THR A 257 -3.47 -11.33 5.73
N GLU A 258 -4.49 -11.15 6.57
CA GLU A 258 -4.72 -9.91 7.30
C GLU A 258 -4.27 -10.09 8.75
N TYR A 259 -3.55 -9.12 9.30
CA TYR A 259 -3.01 -9.20 10.66
C TYR A 259 -2.89 -7.84 11.33
N THR A 260 -2.80 -7.82 12.66
CA THR A 260 -2.63 -6.57 13.40
C THR A 260 -1.24 -5.99 13.18
N ILE A 261 -1.12 -4.71 12.85
CA ILE A 261 0.18 -4.08 12.60
C ILE A 261 1.01 -4.03 13.89
N ALA A 262 0.38 -3.67 15.02
CA ALA A 262 1.04 -3.52 16.31
C ALA A 262 1.65 -4.84 16.80
N GLY A 263 0.84 -5.90 16.85
CA GLY A 263 1.17 -7.17 17.50
C GLY A 263 1.38 -8.35 16.55
N GLN A 264 1.24 -8.13 15.25
CA GLN A 264 1.37 -9.17 14.21
C GLN A 264 0.52 -10.40 14.50
N GLN A 265 -0.70 -10.18 15.00
CA GLN A 265 -1.65 -11.27 15.25
C GLN A 265 -2.49 -11.50 14.00
N LEU A 266 -2.49 -12.76 13.54
CA LEU A 266 -3.26 -13.21 12.39
C LEU A 266 -4.77 -13.03 12.63
N MET A 267 -5.47 -12.37 11.72
CA MET A 267 -6.91 -12.09 11.82
C MET A 267 -7.72 -12.80 10.74
N GLU A 268 -7.19 -12.84 9.52
CA GLU A 268 -7.77 -13.54 8.37
C GLU A 268 -6.64 -14.17 7.57
N PHE A 269 -6.92 -15.30 6.93
CA PHE A 269 -6.08 -15.75 5.84
C PHE A 269 -6.87 -16.56 4.83
N SER A 270 -6.29 -16.66 3.64
CA SER A 270 -6.81 -17.49 2.57
C SER A 270 -5.71 -18.37 1.97
N PHE A 271 -6.08 -19.61 1.64
CA PHE A 271 -5.32 -20.47 0.74
C PHE A 271 -6.16 -20.76 -0.49
N ILE A 272 -5.57 -20.53 -1.66
CA ILE A 272 -6.14 -20.99 -2.93
C ILE A 272 -5.16 -21.89 -3.68
N ASP A 273 -5.70 -22.85 -4.40
CA ASP A 273 -4.91 -23.68 -5.31
C ASP A 273 -4.47 -22.84 -6.52
N LEU A 274 -3.16 -22.85 -6.81
CA LEU A 274 -2.59 -21.99 -7.85
C LEU A 274 -3.14 -22.31 -9.25
N ASP A 275 -3.30 -23.59 -9.57
CA ASP A 275 -3.69 -24.02 -10.92
C ASP A 275 -5.20 -23.87 -11.14
N SER A 276 -6.00 -24.58 -10.34
CA SER A 276 -7.47 -24.58 -10.42
C SER A 276 -8.08 -23.24 -10.00
N GLY A 277 -7.49 -22.54 -9.04
CA GLY A 277 -8.08 -21.38 -8.39
C GLY A 277 -9.14 -21.74 -7.33
N ASP A 278 -9.23 -23.01 -6.95
CA ASP A 278 -10.15 -23.46 -5.91
C ASP A 278 -9.75 -22.85 -4.56
N VAL A 279 -10.75 -22.32 -3.85
CA VAL A 279 -10.57 -21.82 -2.48
C VAL A 279 -10.51 -23.02 -1.55
N LEU A 280 -9.34 -23.24 -0.95
CA LEU A 280 -9.11 -24.34 -0.01
C LEU A 280 -9.51 -23.91 1.39
N ILE A 281 -9.05 -22.73 1.80
CA ILE A 281 -9.34 -22.11 3.09
C ILE A 281 -9.57 -20.63 2.85
N ASN A 282 -10.62 -20.08 3.46
CA ASN A 282 -10.86 -18.64 3.56
C ASN A 282 -11.62 -18.43 4.86
N THR A 283 -10.98 -17.82 5.85
CA THR A 283 -11.51 -17.78 7.21
C THR A 283 -11.02 -16.57 7.99
N LEU A 284 -11.88 -16.10 8.90
CA LEU A 284 -11.45 -15.30 10.04
C LEU A 284 -10.87 -16.24 11.09
N VAL A 285 -9.87 -15.75 11.82
CA VAL A 285 -9.21 -16.49 12.89
C VAL A 285 -9.88 -16.16 14.22
N GLU A 286 -10.24 -17.19 14.98
CA GLU A 286 -10.77 -17.02 16.33
C GLU A 286 -9.64 -17.12 17.35
N HIS A 287 -9.48 -16.06 18.15
CA HIS A 287 -8.56 -16.03 19.29
C HIS A 287 -9.35 -16.20 20.57
N SER A 288 -9.10 -17.27 21.31
CA SER A 288 -9.80 -17.56 22.58
C SER A 288 -9.63 -16.46 23.64
N GLN A 289 -8.53 -15.71 23.57
CA GLN A 289 -8.24 -14.58 24.45
C GLN A 289 -8.52 -13.21 23.82
N GLY A 290 -9.18 -13.19 22.65
CA GLY A 290 -9.33 -12.01 21.81
C GLY A 290 -8.02 -11.56 21.16
N ILE A 291 -8.11 -10.49 20.38
CA ILE A 291 -6.96 -9.85 19.75
C ILE A 291 -6.31 -8.89 20.76
N ARG A 292 -5.00 -9.04 20.93
CA ARG A 292 -4.13 -8.20 21.76
C ARG A 292 -3.25 -7.34 20.86
N HIS A 293 -3.55 -6.05 20.81
CA HIS A 293 -2.69 -5.07 20.15
C HIS A 293 -1.52 -4.74 21.07
N ILE A 294 -0.37 -5.37 20.84
CA ILE A 294 0.88 -5.10 21.58
C ILE A 294 1.85 -4.43 20.61
N ALA A 295 1.98 -3.11 20.67
CA ALA A 295 2.94 -2.38 19.83
C ALA A 295 4.32 -2.32 20.51
N PHE A 296 5.35 -2.87 19.84
CA PHE A 296 6.72 -2.95 20.37
C PHE A 296 7.52 -1.64 20.30
N SER A 297 6.94 -0.55 19.78
CA SER A 297 7.64 0.74 19.70
C SER A 297 7.92 1.33 21.09
N ARG A 298 9.17 1.77 21.31
CA ARG A 298 9.58 2.51 22.51
C ARG A 298 8.97 3.91 22.55
N ASP A 299 8.74 4.52 21.38
CA ASP A 299 8.13 5.85 21.29
C ASP A 299 6.62 5.79 21.57
N PRO A 300 6.12 6.51 22.61
CA PRO A 300 4.70 6.49 22.96
C PRO A 300 3.77 6.96 21.84
N SER A 301 4.22 7.91 21.02
CA SER A 301 3.38 8.48 19.96
C SER A 301 3.17 7.48 18.81
N THR A 302 4.25 6.81 18.40
CA THR A 302 4.26 5.75 17.40
C THR A 302 3.47 4.54 17.91
N ARG A 303 3.67 4.15 19.17
CA ARG A 303 2.89 3.09 19.82
C ARG A 303 1.40 3.37 19.74
N LYS A 304 0.96 4.56 20.17
CA LYS A 304 -0.46 4.97 20.12
C LYS A 304 -1.02 4.94 18.69
N ARG A 305 -0.22 5.40 17.71
CA ARG A 305 -0.59 5.35 16.28
C ARG A 305 -0.80 3.91 15.81
N LEU A 306 0.15 3.02 16.08
CA LEU A 306 0.08 1.61 15.67
C LEU A 306 -1.11 0.87 16.30
N LEU A 307 -1.39 1.13 17.58
CA LEU A 307 -2.56 0.57 18.27
C LEU A 307 -3.85 1.01 17.60
N LYS A 308 -4.04 2.32 17.41
CA LYS A 308 -5.24 2.88 16.77
C LYS A 308 -5.43 2.35 15.34
N THR A 309 -4.35 2.24 14.56
CA THR A 309 -4.42 1.67 13.21
C THR A 309 -4.81 0.20 13.26
N SER A 310 -4.26 -0.57 14.20
CA SER A 310 -4.57 -1.99 14.34
C SER A 310 -6.02 -2.23 14.78
N GLU A 311 -6.54 -1.44 15.71
CA GLU A 311 -7.96 -1.48 16.14
C GLU A 311 -8.91 -1.14 14.98
N GLY A 312 -8.60 -0.09 14.20
CA GLY A 312 -9.40 0.27 13.03
C GLY A 312 -9.39 -0.82 11.95
N HIS A 313 -8.23 -1.43 11.73
CA HIS A 313 -8.07 -2.53 10.78
C HIS A 313 -8.81 -3.80 11.26
N GLU A 314 -8.69 -4.17 12.53
CA GLU A 314 -9.46 -5.25 13.14
C GLU A 314 -10.96 -5.04 12.96
N ALA A 315 -11.47 -3.84 13.29
CA ALA A 315 -12.89 -3.52 13.14
C ALA A 315 -13.39 -3.68 11.69
N LYS A 316 -12.53 -3.36 10.70
CA LYS A 316 -12.82 -3.58 9.28
C LYS A 316 -12.87 -5.08 8.95
N VAL A 317 -11.84 -5.83 9.36
CA VAL A 317 -11.68 -7.26 9.07
C VAL A 317 -12.77 -8.11 9.71
N TYR A 318 -13.13 -7.84 10.97
CA TYR A 318 -14.19 -8.55 11.72
C TYR A 318 -15.58 -7.93 11.58
N SER A 319 -15.75 -6.96 10.68
CA SER A 319 -17.05 -6.30 10.50
C SER A 319 -18.15 -7.31 10.19
N ALA A 320 -19.34 -7.12 10.78
CA ALA A 320 -20.49 -8.01 10.59
C ALA A 320 -20.96 -8.14 9.13
N LYS A 321 -20.51 -7.23 8.25
CA LYS A 321 -20.76 -7.28 6.81
C LYS A 321 -20.02 -8.45 6.15
N ARG A 322 -18.91 -8.91 6.72
CA ARG A 322 -18.11 -10.01 6.19
C ARG A 322 -18.68 -11.33 6.70
N LYS A 323 -19.32 -12.08 5.82
CA LYS A 323 -19.95 -13.38 6.10
C LYS A 323 -18.94 -14.52 6.01
N LEU A 324 -17.83 -14.42 6.74
CA LEU A 324 -16.80 -15.47 6.81
C LEU A 324 -16.95 -16.27 8.10
N SER A 325 -16.67 -17.58 8.01
CA SER A 325 -16.55 -18.41 9.19
C SER A 325 -15.38 -17.93 10.06
N ARG A 326 -15.59 -17.96 11.38
CA ARG A 326 -14.53 -17.82 12.37
C ARG A 326 -14.14 -19.22 12.80
N LEU A 327 -12.84 -19.51 12.76
CA LEU A 327 -12.34 -20.84 13.07
C LEU A 327 -11.23 -20.75 14.10
N GLY A 328 -11.26 -21.64 15.08
CA GLY A 328 -10.18 -21.84 16.02
C GLY A 328 -9.00 -22.60 15.41
N VAL A 329 -7.89 -22.67 16.16
CA VAL A 329 -6.65 -23.31 15.69
C VAL A 329 -6.83 -24.78 15.32
N HIS A 330 -7.65 -25.53 16.06
CA HIS A 330 -7.91 -26.96 15.80
C HIS A 330 -8.69 -27.18 14.50
N GLU A 331 -9.72 -26.39 14.25
CA GLU A 331 -10.52 -26.46 13.01
C GLU A 331 -9.70 -26.03 11.79
N ILE A 332 -8.85 -25.02 11.96
CA ILE A 332 -7.92 -24.59 10.91
C ILE A 332 -6.93 -25.71 10.59
N ALA A 333 -6.31 -26.32 11.59
CA ALA A 333 -5.39 -27.44 11.40
C ALA A 333 -6.06 -28.61 10.67
N GLU A 334 -7.29 -28.96 11.08
CA GLU A 334 -8.08 -30.00 10.43
C GLU A 334 -8.38 -29.65 8.95
N LYS A 335 -8.72 -28.40 8.65
CA LYS A 335 -8.96 -27.94 7.27
C LYS A 335 -7.70 -27.96 6.41
N ILE A 336 -6.54 -27.64 6.97
CA ILE A 336 -5.24 -27.70 6.26
C ILE A 336 -4.96 -29.16 5.85
N GLN A 337 -5.11 -30.10 6.79
CA GLN A 337 -4.96 -31.54 6.52
C GLN A 337 -5.97 -32.04 5.49
N LYS A 338 -7.27 -31.74 5.66
CA LYS A 338 -8.34 -32.14 4.73
C LYS A 338 -8.15 -31.58 3.32
N SER A 339 -7.52 -30.41 3.21
CA SER A 339 -7.21 -29.76 1.92
C SER A 339 -5.99 -30.34 1.21
N GLY A 340 -5.29 -31.29 1.85
CA GLY A 340 -4.06 -31.90 1.34
C GLY A 340 -2.87 -30.94 1.33
N ILE A 341 -2.87 -29.94 2.20
CA ILE A 341 -1.71 -29.06 2.40
C ILE A 341 -0.75 -29.79 3.34
N THR A 342 0.53 -29.82 2.98
CA THR A 342 1.59 -30.58 3.66
C THR A 342 2.82 -29.69 3.89
N SER A 343 3.78 -30.17 4.71
CA SER A 343 5.08 -29.53 4.90
C SER A 343 5.92 -29.38 3.62
N ASP A 344 5.58 -30.13 2.57
CA ASP A 344 6.29 -30.08 1.29
C ASP A 344 5.59 -29.19 0.25
N SER A 345 4.41 -28.65 0.58
CA SER A 345 3.67 -27.76 -0.32
C SER A 345 4.48 -26.50 -0.66
N LEU A 346 4.28 -25.96 -1.86
CA LEU A 346 4.92 -24.72 -2.29
C LEU A 346 3.95 -23.55 -2.11
N ILE A 347 4.33 -22.55 -1.33
CA ILE A 347 3.50 -21.39 -1.04
C ILE A 347 4.01 -20.19 -1.82
N LEU A 348 3.10 -19.46 -2.45
CA LEU A 348 3.39 -18.21 -3.14
C LEU A 348 2.66 -17.08 -2.39
N VAL A 349 3.37 -15.98 -2.12
CA VAL A 349 2.83 -14.81 -1.41
C VAL A 349 3.15 -13.53 -2.18
N TRP A 350 2.28 -12.53 -2.15
CA TRP A 350 2.57 -11.21 -2.71
C TRP A 350 3.27 -10.32 -1.68
N ALA A 351 4.48 -10.72 -1.29
CA ALA A 351 5.30 -10.00 -0.33
C ALA A 351 6.77 -9.99 -0.76
N PHE A 352 7.60 -9.23 -0.03
CA PHE A 352 9.06 -9.26 -0.16
C PHE A 352 9.72 -10.35 0.68
N ASN A 353 8.99 -10.96 1.62
CA ASN A 353 9.47 -11.99 2.53
C ASN A 353 8.35 -13.02 2.76
N CYS A 354 8.59 -14.00 3.63
CA CYS A 354 7.67 -15.10 3.92
C CYS A 354 6.75 -14.81 5.12
N LYS A 355 6.51 -13.52 5.44
CA LYS A 355 5.83 -13.13 6.69
C LYS A 355 4.44 -13.73 6.82
N ASP A 356 3.65 -13.74 5.75
CA ASP A 356 2.32 -14.34 5.73
C ASP A 356 2.35 -15.81 6.18
N LEU A 357 3.28 -16.61 5.62
CA LEU A 357 3.44 -18.01 6.02
C LEU A 357 3.90 -18.14 7.48
N GLN A 358 4.85 -17.32 7.91
CA GLN A 358 5.34 -17.30 9.28
C GLN A 358 4.22 -16.99 10.29
N LEU A 359 3.28 -16.09 9.95
CA LEU A 359 2.14 -15.76 10.78
C LEU A 359 1.18 -16.94 10.96
N VAL A 360 0.81 -17.61 9.87
CA VAL A 360 -0.07 -18.79 9.93
C VAL A 360 0.60 -19.95 10.67
N ARG A 361 1.87 -20.21 10.37
CA ARG A 361 2.66 -21.25 11.05
C ARG A 361 2.79 -20.97 12.54
N GLY A 362 3.16 -19.75 12.93
CA GLY A 362 3.28 -19.36 14.34
C GLY A 362 1.95 -19.43 15.09
N PHE A 363 0.82 -19.15 14.43
CA PHE A 363 -0.52 -19.35 15.01
C PHE A 363 -0.81 -20.84 15.27
N LEU A 364 -0.51 -21.72 14.32
CA LEU A 364 -0.70 -23.17 14.44
C LEU A 364 0.19 -23.80 15.51
N GLU A 365 1.47 -23.39 15.56
CA GLU A 365 2.45 -23.89 16.52
C GLU A 365 2.06 -23.55 17.96
N LYS A 366 1.51 -22.35 18.21
CA LYS A 366 0.96 -21.98 19.52
C LYS A 366 -0.22 -22.86 19.94
N GLY A 367 -0.95 -23.41 18.97
CA GLY A 367 -2.00 -24.42 19.22
C GLY A 367 -1.50 -25.86 19.31
N GLY A 368 -0.17 -26.08 19.27
CA GLY A 368 0.44 -27.41 19.36
C GLY A 368 0.64 -28.12 18.01
N TYR A 369 0.30 -27.48 16.88
CA TYR A 369 0.45 -28.07 15.55
C TYR A 369 1.77 -27.66 14.92
N LYS A 370 2.78 -28.51 15.07
CA LYS A 370 4.11 -28.33 14.46
C LYS A 370 4.18 -29.03 13.10
N ASN A 371 4.99 -28.50 12.20
CA ASN A 371 5.30 -29.10 10.88
C ASN A 371 4.07 -29.37 9.99
N LEU A 372 2.96 -28.66 10.22
CA LEU A 372 1.77 -28.81 9.38
C LEU A 372 1.89 -28.05 8.06
N LEU A 373 2.57 -26.90 8.12
CA LEU A 373 2.85 -26.03 6.99
C LEU A 373 4.33 -26.11 6.60
N PRO A 374 4.67 -25.76 5.35
CA PRO A 374 6.05 -25.74 4.88
C PRO A 374 6.95 -24.77 5.64
N SER A 375 8.26 -24.98 5.53
CA SER A 375 9.28 -24.00 5.93
C SER A 375 9.33 -22.80 4.97
N ASP A 376 10.09 -21.77 5.33
CA ASP A 376 10.25 -20.58 4.48
C ASP A 376 10.96 -20.88 3.16
N ASP A 377 11.76 -21.95 3.07
CA ASP A 377 12.41 -22.40 1.83
C ASP A 377 11.41 -22.88 0.75
N ASN A 378 10.21 -23.23 1.20
CA ASN A 378 9.08 -23.63 0.36
C ASN A 378 8.09 -22.47 0.16
N CYS A 379 8.44 -21.25 0.57
CA CYS A 379 7.66 -20.05 0.37
C CYS A 379 8.36 -19.09 -0.60
N ILE A 380 7.63 -18.62 -1.61
CA ILE A 380 8.19 -17.84 -2.71
C ILE A 380 7.56 -16.45 -2.71
N PRO A 381 8.30 -15.42 -2.26
CA PRO A 381 7.86 -14.03 -2.29
C PRO A 381 7.84 -13.51 -3.75
N LEU A 382 6.65 -13.34 -4.31
CA LEU A 382 6.49 -13.00 -5.73
C LEU A 382 6.98 -11.60 -6.09
N VAL A 383 6.97 -10.65 -5.15
CA VAL A 383 7.42 -9.28 -5.42
C VAL A 383 8.89 -9.26 -5.85
N GLN A 384 9.72 -10.15 -5.29
CA GLN A 384 11.12 -10.30 -5.68
C GLN A 384 11.29 -10.79 -7.12
N LEU A 385 10.33 -11.57 -7.64
CA LEU A 385 10.36 -12.03 -9.03
C LEU A 385 10.01 -10.93 -10.03
N PHE A 386 9.17 -9.97 -9.62
CA PHE A 386 8.76 -8.84 -10.45
C PHE A 386 9.79 -7.71 -10.44
N ARG A 387 10.38 -7.41 -9.26
CA ARG A 387 11.26 -6.27 -9.03
C ARG A 387 12.35 -6.04 -10.09
N PRO A 388 13.11 -7.05 -10.56
CA PRO A 388 14.19 -6.84 -11.52
C PRO A 388 13.72 -6.35 -12.90
N HIS A 389 12.44 -6.52 -13.24
CA HIS A 389 11.92 -6.20 -14.57
C HIS A 389 11.38 -4.77 -14.68
N PHE A 390 11.28 -4.05 -13.56
CA PHE A 390 10.83 -2.67 -13.53
C PHE A 390 12.01 -1.71 -13.29
N PRO A 391 12.15 -0.65 -14.11
CA PRO A 391 13.15 0.37 -13.86
C PRO A 391 12.81 1.17 -12.60
N LYS A 392 13.84 1.81 -12.01
CA LYS A 392 13.60 2.87 -11.03
C LYS A 392 12.89 4.04 -11.72
N LEU A 393 11.93 4.66 -11.03
CA LEU A 393 11.24 5.86 -11.51
C LEU A 393 12.14 7.10 -11.41
N GLU A 394 12.90 7.18 -10.31
CA GLU A 394 13.89 8.22 -10.01
C GLU A 394 15.06 7.54 -9.28
N PRO A 395 16.26 8.16 -9.13
CA PRO A 395 17.42 7.52 -8.51
C PRO A 395 17.13 6.86 -7.15
N ARG A 396 16.24 7.48 -6.36
CA ARG A 396 15.80 7.03 -5.04
C ARG A 396 14.38 6.43 -5.01
N LYS A 397 13.69 6.34 -6.14
CA LYS A 397 12.29 5.94 -6.20
C LYS A 397 12.11 4.68 -7.03
N GLN A 398 11.72 3.61 -6.35
CA GLN A 398 11.43 2.34 -6.98
C GLN A 398 10.06 2.36 -7.67
N PHE A 399 9.89 1.52 -8.70
CA PHE A 399 8.57 1.26 -9.25
C PHE A 399 7.66 0.65 -8.16
N PRO A 400 6.44 1.15 -7.93
CA PRO A 400 5.57 0.62 -6.90
C PRO A 400 5.04 -0.77 -7.30
N LEU A 401 5.33 -1.78 -6.50
CA LEU A 401 4.81 -3.15 -6.66
C LEU A 401 3.72 -3.49 -5.64
N LYS A 402 3.09 -2.47 -5.04
CA LYS A 402 1.92 -2.68 -4.19
C LYS A 402 0.82 -3.32 -5.03
N LEU A 403 0.15 -4.32 -4.45
CA LEU A 403 -0.85 -5.11 -5.17
C LEU A 403 -1.97 -4.22 -5.75
N GLY A 404 -2.48 -3.30 -4.93
CA GLY A 404 -3.48 -2.31 -5.33
C GLY A 404 -3.05 -1.29 -6.39
N ILE A 405 -1.77 -1.26 -6.78
CA ILE A 405 -1.26 -0.45 -7.90
C ILE A 405 -0.97 -1.33 -9.11
N LEU A 406 -0.19 -2.40 -8.92
CA LEU A 406 0.24 -3.24 -10.03
C LEU A 406 -0.93 -4.02 -10.64
N PHE A 407 -1.85 -4.53 -9.82
CA PHE A 407 -2.98 -5.31 -10.28
C PHE A 407 -3.91 -4.54 -11.23
N PRO A 408 -4.45 -3.34 -10.89
CA PRO A 408 -5.29 -2.58 -11.82
C PRO A 408 -4.54 -2.09 -13.07
N MET A 409 -3.22 -1.97 -13.01
CA MET A 409 -2.40 -1.67 -14.18
C MET A 409 -2.35 -2.85 -15.16
N MET A 410 -2.16 -4.08 -14.67
CA MET A 410 -2.05 -5.29 -15.50
C MET A 410 -3.40 -5.90 -15.88
N PHE A 411 -4.45 -5.65 -15.08
CA PHE A 411 -5.79 -6.20 -15.25
C PHE A 411 -6.87 -5.10 -15.12
N PRO A 412 -6.84 -4.05 -15.96
CA PRO A 412 -7.84 -3.00 -15.90
C PRO A 412 -9.25 -3.57 -16.17
N GLY A 413 -10.23 -3.06 -15.43
CA GLY A 413 -11.62 -3.51 -15.51
C GLY A 413 -11.91 -4.86 -14.84
N SER A 414 -10.91 -5.51 -14.23
CA SER A 414 -11.16 -6.71 -13.43
C SER A 414 -12.06 -6.38 -12.22
N LYS A 415 -13.02 -7.28 -11.93
CA LYS A 415 -13.91 -7.18 -10.75
C LYS A 415 -13.17 -7.31 -9.41
N LEU A 416 -11.89 -7.67 -9.45
CA LEU A 416 -11.02 -7.74 -8.28
C LEU A 416 -10.38 -6.38 -7.95
N VAL A 417 -10.37 -5.42 -8.87
CA VAL A 417 -9.81 -4.08 -8.64
C VAL A 417 -10.57 -3.38 -7.50
N GLY A 418 -9.83 -2.74 -6.60
CA GLY A 418 -10.39 -2.02 -5.46
C GLY A 418 -10.82 -2.91 -4.29
N ARG A 419 -10.60 -4.22 -4.38
CA ARG A 419 -10.95 -5.20 -3.34
C ARG A 419 -9.74 -5.67 -2.51
N ASN A 420 -8.70 -4.83 -2.42
CA ASN A 420 -7.51 -5.14 -1.63
C ASN A 420 -7.81 -5.07 -0.13
N HIS A 421 -6.94 -5.66 0.69
CA HIS A 421 -7.12 -5.81 2.15
C HIS A 421 -8.27 -6.76 2.49
N GLU A 422 -8.41 -7.79 1.66
CA GLU A 422 -9.24 -8.95 1.90
C GLU A 422 -8.48 -10.16 1.37
N ALA A 423 -7.92 -10.97 2.28
CA ALA A 423 -6.99 -12.06 1.96
C ALA A 423 -7.41 -12.95 0.76
N LEU A 424 -8.70 -13.28 0.62
CA LEU A 424 -9.16 -14.05 -0.55
C LEU A 424 -8.99 -13.30 -1.88
N PHE A 425 -9.37 -12.02 -1.93
CA PHE A 425 -9.26 -11.25 -3.15
C PHE A 425 -7.79 -10.98 -3.49
N ASP A 426 -6.95 -10.74 -2.49
CA ASP A 426 -5.52 -10.56 -2.67
C ASP A 426 -4.84 -11.86 -3.16
N CYS A 427 -5.25 -13.04 -2.64
CA CYS A 427 -4.88 -14.34 -3.21
C CYS A 427 -5.25 -14.47 -4.70
N LEU A 428 -6.49 -14.12 -5.06
CA LEU A 428 -6.98 -14.21 -6.43
C LEU A 428 -6.24 -13.26 -7.38
N GLN A 429 -5.98 -12.03 -6.94
CA GLN A 429 -5.18 -11.06 -7.68
C GLN A 429 -3.74 -11.57 -7.88
N THR A 430 -3.14 -12.09 -6.81
CA THR A 430 -1.80 -12.70 -6.81
C THR A 430 -1.70 -13.87 -7.79
N ARG A 431 -2.75 -14.71 -7.88
CA ARG A 431 -2.83 -15.80 -8.88
C ARG A 431 -2.76 -15.29 -10.30
N LEU A 432 -3.50 -14.23 -10.60
CA LEU A 432 -3.54 -13.65 -11.93
C LEU A 432 -2.19 -13.00 -12.28
N LEU A 433 -1.56 -12.29 -11.34
CA LEU A 433 -0.22 -11.76 -11.51
C LEU A 433 0.80 -12.87 -11.75
N PHE A 434 0.74 -13.97 -11.00
CA PHE A 434 1.62 -15.11 -11.25
C PHE A 434 1.40 -15.71 -12.65
N LYS A 435 0.15 -15.87 -13.09
CA LYS A 435 -0.15 -16.33 -14.46
C LYS A 435 0.38 -15.36 -15.52
N ALA A 436 0.30 -14.05 -15.26
CA ALA A 436 0.91 -13.03 -16.12
C ALA A 436 2.43 -13.22 -16.20
N LEU A 437 3.11 -13.38 -15.05
CA LEU A 437 4.54 -13.66 -14.99
C LEU A 437 4.92 -14.87 -15.87
N CYS A 438 4.12 -15.95 -15.84
CA CYS A 438 4.35 -17.10 -16.71
C CYS A 438 4.31 -16.76 -18.21
N TRP A 439 3.47 -15.83 -18.63
CA TRP A 439 3.45 -15.34 -20.01
C TRP A 439 4.64 -14.40 -20.29
N LEU A 440 4.97 -13.50 -19.37
CA LEU A 440 6.04 -12.52 -19.53
C LEU A 440 7.43 -13.16 -19.62
N CYS A 441 7.63 -14.30 -18.95
CA CYS A 441 8.86 -15.10 -19.07
C CYS A 441 9.01 -15.85 -20.41
N LYS A 442 7.95 -15.97 -21.23
CA LYS A 442 8.04 -16.54 -22.58
C LYS A 442 8.62 -15.53 -23.56
N PRO A 443 9.29 -15.98 -24.64
CA PRO A 443 9.67 -15.11 -25.75
C PRO A 443 8.46 -14.34 -26.28
N VAL A 444 8.62 -13.05 -26.60
CA VAL A 444 7.53 -12.14 -27.00
C VAL A 444 6.63 -12.76 -28.08
N LYS A 445 7.22 -13.36 -29.12
CA LYS A 445 6.49 -14.02 -30.22
C LYS A 445 5.60 -15.21 -29.79
N LYS A 446 5.91 -15.85 -28.65
CA LYS A 446 5.17 -16.99 -28.09
C LYS A 446 4.14 -16.60 -27.03
N ARG A 447 3.98 -15.31 -26.73
CA ARG A 447 2.99 -14.84 -25.76
C ARG A 447 1.59 -14.84 -26.36
N GLY A 448 0.60 -15.07 -25.50
CA GLY A 448 -0.81 -14.84 -25.85
C GLY A 448 -1.04 -13.38 -26.22
N LYS A 449 -2.05 -13.11 -27.06
CA LYS A 449 -2.30 -11.78 -27.66
C LYS A 449 -2.22 -10.66 -26.62
N THR A 450 -2.95 -10.79 -25.51
CA THR A 450 -3.02 -9.83 -24.38
C THR A 450 -1.69 -9.49 -23.70
N TRP A 451 -0.65 -10.32 -23.88
CA TRP A 451 0.66 -10.14 -23.25
C TRP A 451 1.74 -9.72 -24.25
N ARG A 452 1.33 -9.32 -25.45
CA ARG A 452 2.22 -8.75 -26.46
C ARG A 452 2.16 -7.22 -26.40
N PRO A 453 3.29 -6.53 -26.65
CA PRO A 453 3.35 -5.07 -26.55
C PRO A 453 2.27 -4.36 -27.36
N GLU A 454 1.96 -4.87 -28.56
CA GLU A 454 1.05 -4.21 -29.50
C GLU A 454 -0.41 -4.15 -29.02
N THR A 455 -0.77 -4.88 -27.97
CA THR A 455 -2.14 -4.92 -27.43
C THR A 455 -2.40 -3.94 -26.31
N ILE A 456 -1.36 -3.36 -25.70
CA ILE A 456 -1.50 -2.49 -24.52
C ILE A 456 -1.61 -1.02 -24.89
N ASP A 457 -1.13 -0.65 -26.08
CA ASP A 457 -1.22 0.72 -26.60
C ASP A 457 -2.59 1.03 -27.23
N GLY A 458 -3.51 0.07 -27.27
CA GLY A 458 -4.87 0.26 -27.80
C GLY A 458 -5.89 0.53 -26.70
N ASP A 459 -6.84 1.43 -26.97
CA ASP A 459 -8.02 1.72 -26.12
C ASP A 459 -8.84 0.46 -25.77
N ASP A 460 -8.61 -0.63 -26.49
CA ASP A 460 -9.31 -1.90 -26.37
C ASP A 460 -8.59 -2.91 -25.46
N TYR A 461 -7.67 -2.46 -24.59
CA TYR A 461 -7.04 -3.33 -23.57
C TYR A 461 -8.05 -3.78 -22.50
N ARG A 462 -8.96 -4.67 -22.90
CA ARG A 462 -9.83 -5.46 -22.04
C ARG A 462 -9.20 -6.83 -21.91
N VAL A 463 -8.50 -7.06 -20.80
CA VAL A 463 -8.11 -8.42 -20.44
C VAL A 463 -9.39 -9.22 -20.29
N SER A 464 -9.63 -10.16 -21.22
CA SER A 464 -10.85 -10.97 -21.23
C SER A 464 -11.07 -11.56 -19.84
N GLN A 465 -12.29 -11.41 -19.32
CA GLN A 465 -12.67 -11.86 -17.95
C GLN A 465 -12.56 -13.39 -17.77
N ASP A 466 -12.22 -14.13 -18.83
CA ASP A 466 -12.07 -15.58 -18.92
C ASP A 466 -11.07 -16.20 -17.92
N PHE A 467 -10.33 -15.39 -17.16
CA PHE A 467 -9.42 -15.88 -16.13
C PHE A 467 -10.07 -16.15 -14.77
N LEU A 468 -11.30 -15.66 -14.54
CA LEU A 468 -12.06 -16.06 -13.37
C LEU A 468 -12.63 -17.47 -13.61
N PRO A 469 -12.47 -18.41 -12.66
CA PRO A 469 -13.12 -19.71 -12.79
C PRO A 469 -14.61 -19.46 -12.93
N ASP A 470 -15.20 -19.90 -14.05
CA ASP A 470 -16.65 -19.95 -14.20
C ASP A 470 -17.24 -20.55 -12.92
N GLY A 471 -18.31 -19.97 -12.39
CA GLY A 471 -19.01 -20.44 -11.19
C GLY A 471 -19.48 -21.91 -11.24
N ASN A 472 -19.20 -22.62 -12.34
CA ASN A 472 -19.28 -24.07 -12.52
C ASN A 472 -18.28 -24.91 -11.72
N VAL A 473 -17.56 -24.34 -10.75
CA VAL A 473 -16.70 -25.09 -9.78
C VAL A 473 -17.44 -26.28 -9.16
N LYS A 474 -18.76 -26.17 -8.95
CA LYS A 474 -19.60 -27.28 -8.45
C LYS A 474 -19.59 -28.51 -9.36
N LYS A 475 -19.53 -28.36 -10.70
CA LYS A 475 -19.53 -29.50 -11.64
C LYS A 475 -18.20 -30.26 -11.64
N ARG A 476 -17.06 -29.55 -11.56
CA ARG A 476 -15.73 -30.20 -11.51
C ARG A 476 -15.45 -30.90 -10.18
N ARG A 477 -15.96 -30.37 -9.06
CA ARG A 477 -15.82 -31.02 -7.75
C ARG A 477 -16.62 -32.32 -7.69
N SER A 478 -17.80 -32.35 -8.32
CA SER A 478 -18.62 -33.56 -8.46
C SER A 478 -17.91 -34.65 -9.24
N SER A 479 -17.34 -34.33 -10.42
CA SER A 479 -16.63 -35.33 -11.22
C SER A 479 -15.36 -35.87 -10.53
N ARG A 480 -14.64 -35.03 -9.78
CA ARG A 480 -13.45 -35.46 -9.03
C ARG A 480 -13.78 -36.33 -7.82
N LEU A 481 -14.86 -36.02 -7.09
CA LEU A 481 -15.37 -36.88 -6.01
C LEU A 481 -15.88 -38.20 -6.56
N GLN A 482 -16.63 -38.19 -7.67
CA GLN A 482 -17.07 -39.40 -8.36
C GLN A 482 -15.91 -40.28 -8.82
N ALA A 483 -14.80 -39.69 -9.33
CA ALA A 483 -13.61 -40.43 -9.70
C ALA A 483 -12.89 -41.07 -8.50
N LEU A 484 -12.81 -40.36 -7.37
CA LEU A 484 -12.24 -40.90 -6.12
C LEU A 484 -13.11 -42.01 -5.51
N GLU A 485 -14.44 -41.90 -5.60
CA GLU A 485 -15.38 -42.93 -5.16
C GLU A 485 -15.33 -44.16 -6.09
N ALA A 486 -15.22 -43.98 -7.40
CA ALA A 486 -15.02 -45.06 -8.36
C ALA A 486 -13.73 -45.86 -8.05
N ASN A 487 -12.62 -45.16 -7.82
CA ASN A 487 -11.34 -45.80 -7.47
C ASN A 487 -11.38 -46.56 -6.13
N LYS A 488 -12.11 -46.06 -5.12
CA LYS A 488 -12.34 -46.80 -3.86
C LYS A 488 -13.18 -48.06 -4.09
N THR A 489 -14.12 -48.02 -5.01
CA THR A 489 -14.99 -49.16 -5.34
C THR A 489 -14.22 -50.25 -6.09
N GLU A 490 -13.33 -49.85 -7.00
CA GLU A 490 -12.47 -50.77 -7.76
C GLU A 490 -11.41 -51.45 -6.87
N SER A 491 -10.82 -50.71 -5.93
CA SER A 491 -9.89 -51.28 -4.93
C SER A 491 -10.58 -52.28 -3.99
N LYS A 492 -11.87 -52.08 -3.67
CA LYS A 492 -12.67 -53.07 -2.93
C LYS A 492 -12.98 -54.31 -3.77
N ARG A 493 -13.27 -54.16 -5.07
CA ARG A 493 -13.49 -55.29 -6.00
C ARG A 493 -12.26 -56.18 -6.14
N LEU A 494 -11.07 -55.60 -6.28
CA LEU A 494 -9.82 -56.35 -6.38
C LEU A 494 -9.50 -57.13 -5.09
N LYS A 495 -9.85 -56.60 -3.91
CA LYS A 495 -9.72 -57.32 -2.64
C LYS A 495 -10.69 -58.49 -2.46
N LEU A 496 -11.84 -58.45 -3.14
CA LEU A 496 -12.84 -59.53 -3.09
C LEU A 496 -12.52 -60.66 -4.09
N CYS A 497 -11.95 -60.36 -5.26
CA CYS A 497 -11.52 -61.39 -6.21
C CYS A 497 -10.29 -62.20 -5.76
N GLY A 498 -9.46 -61.66 -4.86
CA GLY A 498 -8.29 -62.37 -4.32
C GLY A 498 -8.58 -63.48 -3.30
N LYS A 499 -9.85 -63.70 -2.91
CA LYS A 499 -10.25 -64.69 -1.89
C LYS A 499 -10.79 -66.02 -2.45
N HIS A 500 -10.81 -66.22 -3.76
CA HIS A 500 -11.34 -67.45 -4.38
C HIS A 500 -10.29 -68.25 -5.18
N GLN A 501 -9.02 -68.17 -4.81
CA GLN A 501 -7.94 -68.98 -5.42
C GLN A 501 -7.11 -69.78 -4.40
N LYS A 502 -7.74 -70.17 -3.29
CA LYS A 502 -7.24 -71.21 -2.40
C LYS A 502 -8.44 -72.04 -1.97
N ASP A 503 -8.74 -73.06 -2.75
CA ASP A 503 -9.20 -74.39 -2.32
C ASP A 503 -9.06 -75.35 -3.51
#